data_AF-A0A383CAQ9-F1
#
_entry.id   AF-A0A383CAQ9-F1
#
_cell.length_a   1.000
_cell.length_b   1.000
_cell.length_c   1.000
_cell.angle_alpha   90.00
_cell.angle_beta   90.00
_cell.angle_gamma   90.00
#
_symmetry.space_group_name_H-M   'P 1'
#
loop_
_entity.id
_entity.type
_entity.pdbx_description
1 polymer ?
#
loop_
_entity_poly.entity_id
_entity_poly.type
_entity_poly.pdbx_seq_one_letter_code
_entity_poly.pdbx_strand_id
1 'polypeptide(L)'
;MLNTDPNKLRFFYGTAPQPCPYLPGRIESKVVTELNSLDAVRLHDTLSQAGFRRSHSIAYRPACPDCTACVPVRVRVQEFEATRSMRRILRRNAYLTHHETQAFATEEQYLLFRSYEQARHGDGEMALMDFNDYRSMVEDTPVETMTVEFRDNAGVLNAVALTDQLSDGLSGVYKFFSPDKSHLSPGTFVILWHIERARALGLPY
;
A
#
# COMPACT_ATOMS: atom_id res chain seq x y z
N MET A 1 5.87 24.20 4.84
CA MET A 1 6.00 24.53 6.27
C MET A 1 5.22 23.50 7.05
N LEU A 2 5.89 22.72 7.91
CA LEU A 2 5.29 21.68 8.76
C LEU A 2 4.44 22.36 9.85
N ASN A 3 3.18 22.70 9.54
CA ASN A 3 2.28 23.32 10.50
C ASN A 3 1.34 22.27 11.10
N THR A 4 1.95 21.28 11.75
CA THR A 4 1.29 20.53 12.81
C THR A 4 1.05 21.49 13.96
N ASP A 5 -0.18 21.60 14.46
CA ASP A 5 -0.51 22.43 15.62
C ASP A 5 0.55 22.22 16.74
N PRO A 6 1.39 23.24 17.03
CA PRO A 6 2.52 23.10 17.95
C PRO A 6 2.07 22.88 19.39
N ASN A 7 0.79 23.09 19.71
CA ASN A 7 0.24 22.88 21.05
C ASN A 7 -0.31 21.46 21.26
N LYS A 8 -0.38 20.63 20.23
CA LYS A 8 -0.87 19.25 20.34
C LYS A 8 0.30 18.30 20.56
N LEU A 9 0.47 17.84 21.80
CA LEU A 9 1.44 16.79 22.14
C LEU A 9 1.17 15.54 21.30
N ARG A 10 2.24 15.01 20.68
CA ARG A 10 2.20 13.75 19.94
C ARG A 10 3.15 12.77 20.59
N PHE A 11 2.65 11.58 20.85
CA PHE A 11 3.44 10.51 21.42
C PHE A 11 3.96 9.60 20.32
N PHE A 12 5.24 9.30 20.41
CA PHE A 12 5.91 8.31 19.59
C PHE A 12 6.43 7.22 20.51
N TYR A 13 6.19 5.97 20.13
CA TYR A 13 6.57 4.81 20.93
C TYR A 13 7.57 3.97 20.15
N GLY A 14 8.62 3.50 20.82
CA GLY A 14 9.53 2.50 20.26
C GLY A 14 8.94 1.10 20.43
N THR A 15 9.04 0.26 19.41
CA THR A 15 8.73 -1.17 19.55
C THR A 15 9.90 -1.90 20.19
N ALA A 16 9.61 -3.04 20.82
CA ALA A 16 10.64 -3.97 21.23
C ALA A 16 11.48 -4.40 20.01
N PRO A 17 12.79 -4.65 20.17
CA PRO A 17 13.61 -5.18 19.10
C PRO A 17 13.16 -6.59 18.71
N GLN A 18 13.03 -6.87 17.40
CA GLN A 18 12.60 -8.15 16.84
C GLN A 18 13.54 -8.57 15.70
N PRO A 19 13.58 -9.85 15.27
CA PRO A 19 14.33 -10.25 14.08
C PRO A 19 13.92 -9.41 12.86
N CYS A 20 14.90 -8.92 12.09
CA CYS A 20 14.61 -8.14 10.89
C CYS A 20 13.99 -9.04 9.81
N PRO A 21 12.82 -8.69 9.26
CA PRO A 21 12.16 -9.52 8.25
C PRO A 21 12.87 -9.52 6.90
N TYR A 22 13.77 -8.55 6.65
CA TYR A 22 14.45 -8.39 5.35
C TYR A 22 15.91 -8.81 5.36
N LEU A 23 16.61 -8.68 6.49
CA LEU A 23 18.04 -8.90 6.59
C LEU A 23 18.33 -9.95 7.67
N PRO A 24 18.66 -11.19 7.28
CA PRO A 24 18.98 -12.26 8.23
C PRO A 24 20.07 -11.87 9.21
N GLY A 25 19.89 -12.23 10.49
CA GLY A 25 20.84 -11.93 11.56
C GLY A 25 20.86 -10.47 12.04
N ARG A 26 19.97 -9.60 11.51
CA ARG A 26 19.80 -8.23 11.99
C ARG A 26 18.54 -8.13 12.85
N ILE A 27 18.49 -7.06 13.63
CA ILE A 27 17.36 -6.71 14.48
C ILE A 27 16.66 -5.49 13.89
N GLU A 28 15.33 -5.50 13.91
CA GLU A 28 14.47 -4.36 13.60
C GLU A 28 13.87 -3.78 14.89
N SER A 29 13.77 -2.46 14.93
CA SER A 29 12.90 -1.71 15.83
C SER A 29 12.17 -0.65 15.02
N LYS A 30 10.98 -0.27 15.46
CA LYS A 30 10.14 0.73 14.80
C LYS A 30 9.81 1.84 15.79
N VAL A 31 9.64 3.05 15.27
CA VAL A 31 8.91 4.11 15.95
C VAL A 31 7.48 4.10 15.43
N VAL A 32 6.50 4.17 16.32
CA VAL A 32 5.07 4.11 15.98
C VAL A 32 4.31 5.27 16.62
N THR A 33 3.22 5.68 15.98
CA THR A 33 2.26 6.66 16.50
C THR A 33 0.87 6.35 15.95
N GLU A 34 -0.17 6.74 16.67
CA GLU A 34 -1.55 6.50 16.28
C GLU A 34 -2.10 7.64 15.39
N LEU A 35 -2.91 7.27 14.41
CA LEU A 35 -3.68 8.14 13.53
C LEU A 35 -5.14 8.23 14.01
N ASN A 36 -5.34 8.39 15.32
CA ASN A 36 -6.67 8.34 15.96
C ASN A 36 -7.33 9.74 16.14
N SER A 37 -6.74 10.77 15.53
CA SER A 37 -7.15 12.16 15.76
C SER A 37 -8.00 12.71 14.63
N LEU A 38 -8.80 13.76 14.90
CA LEU A 38 -9.58 14.48 13.88
C LEU A 38 -8.74 14.96 12.68
N ASP A 39 -7.42 15.12 12.86
CA ASP A 39 -6.47 15.52 11.82
C ASP A 39 -5.70 14.34 11.19
N ALA A 40 -6.21 13.11 11.27
CA ALA A 40 -5.50 11.90 10.84
C ALA A 40 -4.99 11.98 9.39
N VAL A 41 -5.79 12.51 8.46
CA VAL A 41 -5.39 12.72 7.05
C VAL A 41 -4.15 13.61 6.94
N ARG A 42 -4.20 14.82 7.53
CA ARG A 42 -3.08 15.76 7.51
C ARG A 42 -1.84 15.21 8.22
N LEU A 43 -2.05 14.48 9.32
CA LEU A 43 -0.97 13.84 10.05
C LEU A 43 -0.31 12.73 9.21
N HIS A 44 -1.10 11.89 8.55
CA HIS A 44 -0.60 10.87 7.64
C HIS A 44 0.23 11.48 6.52
N ASP A 45 -0.26 12.51 5.84
CA ASP A 45 0.50 13.26 4.83
C ASP A 45 1.88 13.69 5.34
N THR A 46 1.91 14.32 6.52
CA THR A 46 3.14 14.81 7.14
C THR A 46 4.10 13.66 7.47
N LEU A 47 3.59 12.57 8.03
CA LEU A 47 4.38 11.41 8.43
C LEU A 47 4.90 10.64 7.21
N SER A 48 4.08 10.48 6.17
CA SER A 48 4.44 9.88 4.89
C SER A 48 5.63 10.61 4.25
N GLN A 49 5.61 11.94 4.23
CA GLN A 49 6.74 12.77 3.77
C GLN A 49 7.99 12.59 4.64
N ALA A 50 7.83 12.28 5.93
CA ALA A 50 8.92 11.95 6.86
C ALA A 50 9.36 10.47 6.80
N GLY A 51 8.81 9.68 5.87
CA GLY A 51 9.18 8.29 5.62
C GLY A 51 8.44 7.26 6.48
N PHE A 52 7.37 7.66 7.17
CA PHE A 52 6.48 6.70 7.83
C PHE A 52 5.61 5.97 6.80
N ARG A 53 5.25 4.74 7.16
CA ARG A 53 4.29 3.88 6.46
C ARG A 53 3.06 3.72 7.35
N ARG A 54 1.94 3.29 6.79
CA ARG A 54 0.69 3.07 7.54
C ARG A 54 0.32 1.59 7.56
N SER A 55 -0.24 1.15 8.68
CA SER A 55 -1.04 -0.08 8.78
C SER A 55 -2.21 0.20 9.73
N HIS A 56 -3.44 0.02 9.25
CA HIS A 56 -4.66 0.37 10.00
C HIS A 56 -4.58 1.82 10.53
N SER A 57 -4.82 2.02 11.82
CA SER A 57 -4.73 3.30 12.52
C SER A 57 -3.31 3.65 13.01
N ILE A 58 -2.26 2.92 12.60
CA ILE A 58 -0.89 3.13 13.08
C ILE A 58 0.01 3.61 11.94
N ALA A 59 0.74 4.70 12.18
CA ALA A 59 1.86 5.11 11.36
C ALA A 59 3.17 4.64 12.00
N TYR A 60 4.08 4.07 11.21
CA TYR A 60 5.35 3.53 11.70
C TYR A 60 6.52 3.81 10.76
N ARG A 61 7.73 3.91 11.31
CA ARG A 61 8.97 3.95 10.54
C ARG A 61 10.03 3.08 11.21
N PRO A 62 10.87 2.35 10.45
CA PRO A 62 12.04 1.69 11.01
C PRO A 62 12.96 2.70 11.74
N ALA A 63 13.44 2.29 12.90
CA ALA A 63 14.30 3.07 13.80
C ALA A 63 15.38 2.16 14.41
N CYS A 64 15.99 1.32 13.57
CA CYS A 64 17.02 0.36 13.96
C CYS A 64 18.31 1.09 14.39
N PRO A 65 18.96 0.73 15.52
CA PRO A 65 20.17 1.40 16.00
C PRO A 65 21.32 1.40 15.00
N ASP A 66 21.55 0.27 14.32
CA ASP A 66 22.74 0.03 13.47
C ASP A 66 22.36 -0.27 12.00
N CYS A 67 21.24 0.27 11.51
CA CYS A 67 20.78 0.00 10.15
C CYS A 67 19.90 1.13 9.57
N THR A 68 20.19 1.53 8.33
CA THR A 68 19.39 2.50 7.56
C THR A 68 18.94 1.94 6.21
N ALA A 69 18.91 0.61 6.05
CA ALA A 69 18.60 -0.04 4.77
C ALA A 69 17.13 0.12 4.34
N CYS A 70 16.22 0.37 5.29
CA CYS A 70 14.81 0.60 5.00
C CYS A 70 14.59 2.02 4.47
N VAL A 71 14.70 2.21 3.15
CA VAL A 71 14.48 3.50 2.49
C VAL A 71 13.02 3.61 2.04
N PRO A 72 12.28 4.68 2.42
CA PRO A 72 10.98 4.97 1.82
C PRO A 72 11.18 5.39 0.36
N VAL A 73 10.50 4.71 -0.56
CA VAL A 73 10.63 4.97 -2.01
C VAL A 73 9.39 5.71 -2.51
N ARG A 74 9.62 6.70 -3.37
CA ARG A 74 8.59 7.45 -4.09
C ARG A 74 8.96 7.51 -5.56
N VAL A 75 7.95 7.54 -6.44
CA VAL A 75 8.17 7.65 -7.88
C VAL A 75 7.85 9.07 -8.29
N ARG A 76 8.80 9.81 -8.86
CA ARG A 76 8.49 11.12 -9.44
C ARG A 76 7.68 10.91 -10.71
N VAL A 77 6.36 11.04 -10.65
CA VAL A 77 5.49 10.57 -11.73
C VAL A 77 5.69 11.38 -13.02
N GLN A 78 6.04 12.66 -12.93
CA GLN A 78 6.31 13.50 -14.11
C GLN A 78 7.63 13.15 -14.81
N GLU A 79 8.60 12.59 -14.07
CA GLU A 79 9.90 12.17 -14.60
C GLU A 79 9.92 10.67 -14.96
N PHE A 80 8.84 9.93 -14.65
CA PHE A 80 8.79 8.49 -14.87
C PHE A 80 8.63 8.14 -16.34
N GLU A 81 9.60 7.42 -16.89
CA GLU A 81 9.54 6.83 -18.23
C GLU A 81 9.46 5.30 -18.16
N ALA A 82 8.37 4.74 -18.68
CA ALA A 82 8.18 3.29 -18.72
C ALA A 82 9.23 2.63 -19.63
N THR A 83 9.99 1.67 -19.09
CA THR A 83 10.96 0.89 -19.87
C THR A 83 10.28 0.00 -20.93
N ARG A 84 11.06 -0.59 -21.84
CA ARG A 84 10.53 -1.52 -22.87
C ARG A 84 9.77 -2.71 -22.26
N SER A 85 10.21 -3.23 -21.12
CA SER A 85 9.51 -4.32 -20.42
C SER A 85 8.21 -3.84 -19.78
N MET A 86 8.20 -2.68 -19.14
CA MET A 86 6.99 -2.06 -18.58
C MET A 86 5.94 -1.78 -19.66
N ARG A 87 6.35 -1.21 -20.82
CA ARG A 87 5.46 -1.03 -21.99
C ARG A 87 4.91 -2.34 -22.55
N ARG A 88 5.62 -3.46 -22.38
CA ARG A 88 5.10 -4.79 -22.75
C ARG A 88 4.05 -5.27 -21.74
N ILE A 89 4.29 -5.06 -20.45
CA ILE A 89 3.36 -5.40 -19.36
C ILE A 89 2.04 -4.62 -19.51
N LEU A 90 2.11 -3.31 -19.78
CA LEU A 90 0.92 -2.49 -20.06
C LEU A 90 0.07 -3.08 -21.19
N ARG A 91 0.69 -3.43 -22.32
CA ARG A 91 -0.02 -4.03 -23.46
C ARG A 91 -0.62 -5.40 -23.15
N ARG A 92 0.06 -6.24 -22.37
CA ARG A 92 -0.43 -7.57 -21.99
C ARG A 92 -1.66 -7.52 -21.10
N ASN A 93 -1.81 -6.47 -20.30
CA ASN A 93 -2.91 -6.30 -19.35
C ASN A 93 -3.95 -5.29 -19.86
N ALA A 94 -3.88 -4.88 -21.13
CA ALA A 94 -4.81 -3.91 -21.72
C ALA A 94 -6.27 -4.41 -21.82
N TYR A 95 -6.51 -5.70 -21.56
CA TYR A 95 -7.84 -6.28 -21.45
C TYR A 95 -8.50 -6.02 -20.08
N LEU A 96 -7.78 -5.42 -19.13
CA LEU A 96 -8.30 -5.08 -17.82
C LEU A 96 -8.91 -3.68 -17.81
N THR A 97 -10.13 -3.56 -17.31
CA THR A 97 -10.72 -2.30 -16.86
C THR A 97 -10.41 -2.07 -15.38
N HIS A 98 -10.54 -0.84 -14.92
CA HIS A 98 -10.32 -0.47 -13.51
C HIS A 98 -11.50 0.31 -12.95
N HIS A 99 -11.78 0.09 -11.66
CA HIS A 99 -12.83 0.79 -10.93
C HIS A 99 -12.28 1.22 -9.57
N GLU A 100 -12.28 2.52 -9.32
CA GLU A 100 -12.03 3.10 -7.99
C GLU A 100 -13.33 3.03 -7.19
N THR A 101 -13.30 2.33 -6.06
CA THR A 101 -14.43 2.12 -5.17
C THR A 101 -14.06 2.52 -3.74
N GLN A 102 -15.09 2.76 -2.92
CA GLN A 102 -14.88 2.99 -1.49
C GLN A 102 -14.18 1.76 -0.89
N ALA A 103 -13.33 1.97 0.11
CA ALA A 103 -12.70 0.91 0.87
C ALA A 103 -13.75 0.11 1.68
N PHE A 104 -14.40 -0.82 1.01
CA PHE A 104 -15.41 -1.73 1.53
C PHE A 104 -15.03 -3.14 1.11
N ALA A 105 -14.92 -4.03 2.09
CA ALA A 105 -14.43 -5.38 1.87
C ALA A 105 -15.55 -6.26 1.29
N THR A 106 -15.27 -6.89 0.15
CA THR A 106 -16.19 -7.86 -0.46
C THR A 106 -15.65 -9.29 -0.37
N GLU A 107 -16.55 -10.26 -0.37
CA GLU A 107 -16.17 -11.67 -0.36
C GLU A 107 -15.35 -12.06 -1.62
N GLU A 108 -15.70 -11.51 -2.79
CA GLU A 108 -14.94 -11.72 -4.03
C GLU A 108 -13.47 -11.26 -3.89
N GLN A 109 -13.27 -10.06 -3.34
CA GLN A 109 -11.92 -9.54 -3.09
C GLN A 109 -11.17 -10.43 -2.09
N TYR A 110 -11.83 -10.87 -1.01
CA TYR A 110 -11.20 -11.74 -0.01
C TYR A 110 -10.79 -13.10 -0.59
N LEU A 111 -11.62 -13.73 -1.43
CA LEU A 111 -11.26 -14.98 -2.08
C LEU A 111 -10.02 -14.83 -2.97
N LEU A 112 -9.92 -13.71 -3.70
CA LEU A 112 -8.73 -13.39 -4.49
C LEU A 112 -7.51 -13.12 -3.60
N PHE A 113 -7.67 -12.36 -2.52
CA PHE A 113 -6.63 -12.09 -1.52
C PHE A 113 -6.09 -13.40 -0.93
N ARG A 114 -6.97 -14.26 -0.44
CA ARG A 114 -6.60 -15.56 0.14
C ARG A 114 -5.85 -16.44 -0.85
N SER A 115 -6.32 -16.51 -2.11
CA SER A 115 -5.64 -17.27 -3.17
C SER A 115 -4.23 -16.72 -3.43
N TYR A 116 -4.09 -15.39 -3.49
CA TYR A 116 -2.80 -14.72 -3.67
C TYR A 116 -1.84 -15.00 -2.50
N GLU A 117 -2.29 -14.82 -1.26
CA GLU A 117 -1.49 -15.08 -0.06
C GLU A 117 -1.02 -16.53 0.00
N GLN A 118 -1.91 -17.50 -0.22
CA GLN A 118 -1.53 -18.91 -0.22
C GLN A 118 -0.49 -19.24 -1.30
N ALA A 119 -0.59 -18.63 -2.48
CA ALA A 119 0.31 -18.90 -3.59
C ALA A 119 1.69 -18.21 -3.46
N ARG A 120 1.77 -17.07 -2.78
CA ARG A 120 2.98 -16.20 -2.75
C ARG A 120 3.63 -16.08 -1.39
N HIS A 121 2.84 -16.23 -0.33
CA HIS A 121 3.17 -15.90 1.06
C HIS A 121 2.55 -16.92 2.04
N GLY A 122 2.45 -18.20 1.64
CA GLY A 122 1.73 -19.23 2.41
C GLY A 122 2.28 -19.50 3.81
N ASP A 123 3.51 -19.06 4.10
CA ASP A 123 4.19 -19.09 5.40
C ASP A 123 4.05 -17.78 6.20
N GLY A 124 3.45 -16.74 5.60
CA GLY A 124 3.24 -15.44 6.22
C GLY A 124 1.95 -15.35 7.03
N GLU A 125 1.92 -14.43 8.01
CA GLU A 125 0.75 -14.21 8.88
C GLU A 125 -0.52 -13.84 8.09
N MET A 126 -0.37 -13.13 6.96
CA MET A 126 -1.50 -12.75 6.10
C MET A 126 -2.19 -13.94 5.44
N ALA A 127 -1.51 -15.07 5.25
CA ALA A 127 -2.14 -16.28 4.72
C ALA A 127 -3.10 -16.95 5.73
N LEU A 128 -3.02 -16.57 7.01
CA LEU A 128 -3.89 -17.05 8.08
C LEU A 128 -5.09 -16.13 8.34
N MET A 129 -5.15 -14.96 7.70
CA MET A 129 -6.23 -14.00 7.88
C MET A 129 -7.57 -14.56 7.42
N ASP A 130 -8.61 -14.39 8.22
CA ASP A 130 -9.99 -14.67 7.83
C ASP A 130 -10.64 -13.47 7.13
N PHE A 131 -11.93 -13.57 6.80
CA PHE A 131 -12.65 -12.46 6.17
C PHE A 131 -12.77 -11.23 7.07
N ASN A 132 -12.88 -11.40 8.39
CA ASN A 132 -12.96 -10.27 9.32
C ASN A 132 -11.61 -9.56 9.42
N ASP A 133 -10.51 -10.30 9.46
CA ASP A 133 -9.16 -9.72 9.43
C ASP A 133 -8.95 -8.92 8.13
N TYR A 134 -9.34 -9.50 6.99
CA TYR A 134 -9.32 -8.82 5.69
C TYR A 134 -10.20 -7.55 5.69
N ARG A 135 -11.40 -7.65 6.25
CA ARG A 135 -12.32 -6.51 6.38
C ARG A 135 -11.71 -5.40 7.22
N SER A 136 -11.14 -5.71 8.38
CA SER A 136 -10.46 -4.72 9.22
C SER A 136 -9.30 -4.05 8.48
N MET A 137 -8.49 -4.80 7.73
CA MET A 137 -7.41 -4.22 6.92
C MET A 137 -7.93 -3.20 5.88
N VAL A 138 -9.08 -3.47 5.26
CA VAL A 138 -9.66 -2.61 4.21
C VAL A 138 -10.43 -1.43 4.81
N GLU A 139 -11.26 -1.67 5.81
CA GLU A 139 -12.28 -0.73 6.30
C GLU A 139 -11.82 0.09 7.51
N ASP A 140 -10.93 -0.45 8.36
CA ASP A 140 -10.48 0.24 9.58
C ASP A 140 -9.37 1.26 9.27
N THR A 141 -9.77 2.33 8.59
CA THR A 141 -8.87 3.38 8.13
C THR A 141 -9.29 4.77 8.60
N PRO A 142 -8.41 5.54 9.27
CA PRO A 142 -8.70 6.91 9.70
C PRO A 142 -8.37 7.95 8.63
N VAL A 143 -8.04 7.52 7.40
CA VAL A 143 -7.54 8.36 6.31
C VAL A 143 -8.27 8.07 5.01
N GLU A 144 -8.13 8.95 4.02
CA GLU A 144 -8.73 8.76 2.70
C GLU A 144 -8.15 7.52 2.01
N THR A 145 -8.95 6.45 2.00
CA THR A 145 -8.58 5.14 1.46
C THR A 145 -9.60 4.70 0.43
N MET A 146 -9.12 4.12 -0.66
CA MET A 146 -9.94 3.53 -1.71
C MET A 146 -9.43 2.13 -2.07
N THR A 147 -10.30 1.33 -2.65
CA THR A 147 -9.91 0.12 -3.37
C THR A 147 -9.97 0.38 -4.87
N VAL A 148 -9.01 -0.17 -5.61
CA VAL A 148 -9.00 -0.16 -7.07
C VAL A 148 -9.12 -1.59 -7.54
N GLU A 149 -10.25 -1.91 -8.17
CA GLU A 149 -10.53 -3.24 -8.72
C GLU A 149 -10.16 -3.29 -10.20
N PHE A 150 -9.44 -4.32 -10.61
CA PHE A 150 -9.09 -4.57 -12.00
C PHE A 150 -9.83 -5.80 -12.51
N ARG A 151 -10.70 -5.61 -13.49
CA ARG A 151 -11.60 -6.65 -14.01
C ARG A 151 -11.33 -6.90 -15.49
N ASP A 152 -11.49 -8.13 -15.94
CA ASP A 152 -11.42 -8.43 -17.37
C ASP A 152 -12.73 -8.11 -18.10
N ASN A 153 -12.75 -8.30 -19.42
CA ASN A 153 -13.93 -8.04 -20.26
C ASN A 153 -15.18 -8.86 -19.87
N ALA A 154 -15.02 -9.97 -19.13
CA ALA A 154 -16.14 -10.76 -18.61
C ALA A 154 -16.59 -10.30 -17.21
N GLY A 155 -15.95 -9.28 -16.65
CA GLY A 155 -16.24 -8.73 -15.33
C GLY A 155 -15.52 -9.44 -14.18
N VAL A 156 -14.64 -10.40 -14.47
CA VAL A 156 -13.97 -11.21 -13.42
C VAL A 156 -12.88 -10.39 -12.75
N LEU A 157 -12.87 -10.36 -11.42
CA LEU A 157 -11.84 -9.67 -10.64
C LEU A 157 -10.47 -10.35 -10.76
N ASN A 158 -9.50 -9.62 -11.32
CA ASN A 158 -8.15 -10.13 -11.60
C ASN A 158 -7.09 -9.53 -10.67
N ALA A 159 -7.27 -8.30 -10.20
CA ALA A 159 -6.38 -7.68 -9.22
C ALA A 159 -7.12 -6.62 -8.39
N VAL A 160 -6.59 -6.33 -7.20
CA VAL A 160 -7.08 -5.28 -6.31
C VAL A 160 -5.89 -4.52 -5.72
N ALA A 161 -6.06 -3.21 -5.54
CA ALA A 161 -5.14 -2.38 -4.79
C ALA A 161 -5.88 -1.60 -3.70
N LEU A 162 -5.46 -1.75 -2.45
CA LEU A 162 -5.83 -0.87 -1.35
C LEU A 162 -4.87 0.33 -1.33
N THR A 163 -5.42 1.53 -1.43
CA THR A 163 -4.65 2.75 -1.75
C THR A 163 -5.08 3.91 -0.89
N ASP A 164 -4.12 4.59 -0.27
CA ASP A 164 -4.35 5.86 0.41
C ASP A 164 -4.14 7.02 -0.56
N GLN A 165 -5.05 8.00 -0.49
CA GLN A 165 -4.87 9.30 -1.12
C GLN A 165 -4.07 10.20 -0.17
N LEU A 166 -2.92 10.68 -0.65
CA LEU A 166 -2.12 11.70 0.03
C LEU A 166 -2.22 13.03 -0.72
N SER A 167 -1.86 14.13 -0.07
CA SER A 167 -1.81 15.45 -0.73
C SER A 167 -0.79 15.54 -1.87
N ASP A 168 0.22 14.66 -1.89
CA ASP A 168 1.30 14.68 -2.88
C ASP A 168 1.44 13.38 -3.68
N GLY A 169 0.54 12.40 -3.50
CA GLY A 169 0.61 11.14 -4.25
C GLY A 169 -0.39 10.07 -3.84
N LEU A 170 -0.21 8.88 -4.41
CA LEU A 170 -0.98 7.68 -4.07
C LEU A 170 -0.09 6.66 -3.34
N SER A 171 -0.47 6.29 -2.11
CA SER A 171 0.27 5.30 -1.33
C SER A 171 -0.40 3.93 -1.42
N GLY A 172 0.25 2.98 -2.10
CA GLY A 172 -0.24 1.60 -2.18
C GLY A 172 -0.04 0.86 -0.86
N VAL A 173 -1.12 0.65 -0.11
CA VAL A 173 -1.14 -0.05 1.19
C VAL A 173 -0.98 -1.55 0.97
N TYR A 174 -1.81 -2.13 0.10
CA TYR A 174 -1.75 -3.55 -0.22
C TYR A 174 -2.19 -3.84 -1.66
N LYS A 175 -1.61 -4.85 -2.30
CA LYS A 175 -1.91 -5.22 -3.69
C LYS A 175 -1.89 -6.74 -3.83
N PHE A 176 -2.93 -7.30 -4.43
CA PHE A 176 -3.05 -8.73 -4.68
C PHE A 176 -3.71 -8.97 -6.04
N PHE A 177 -3.46 -10.14 -6.62
CA PHE A 177 -3.90 -10.48 -7.97
C PHE A 177 -4.06 -11.98 -8.17
N SER A 178 -4.74 -12.37 -9.24
CA SER A 178 -4.96 -13.77 -9.59
C SER A 178 -3.63 -14.50 -9.87
N PRO A 179 -3.25 -15.50 -9.05
CA PRO A 179 -2.00 -16.23 -9.21
C PRO A 179 -1.86 -16.91 -10.59
N ASP A 180 -2.97 -17.36 -11.18
CA ASP A 180 -3.01 -18.00 -12.50
C ASP A 180 -2.56 -17.06 -13.62
N LYS A 181 -2.65 -15.75 -13.40
CA LYS A 181 -2.24 -14.69 -14.35
C LYS A 181 -0.85 -14.12 -14.04
N SER A 182 -0.08 -14.71 -13.12
CA SER A 182 1.25 -14.21 -12.72
C SER A 182 2.20 -13.96 -13.89
N HIS A 183 2.13 -14.78 -14.95
CA HIS A 183 2.95 -14.66 -16.16
C HIS A 183 2.69 -13.37 -16.97
N LEU A 184 1.58 -12.67 -16.71
CA LEU A 184 1.23 -11.37 -17.30
C LEU A 184 1.77 -10.19 -16.46
N SER A 185 2.36 -10.47 -15.29
CA SER A 185 2.88 -9.48 -14.34
C SER A 185 1.85 -8.44 -13.87
N PRO A 186 0.64 -8.87 -13.41
CA PRO A 186 -0.41 -7.96 -12.95
C PRO A 186 0.05 -7.05 -11.80
N GLY A 187 0.87 -7.53 -10.86
CA GLY A 187 1.42 -6.69 -9.79
C GLY A 187 2.21 -5.47 -10.32
N THR A 188 3.05 -5.66 -11.34
CA THR A 188 3.74 -4.54 -12.00
C THR A 188 2.78 -3.66 -12.79
N PHE A 189 1.79 -4.24 -13.46
CA PHE A 189 0.75 -3.48 -14.16
C PHE A 189 0.01 -2.53 -13.20
N VAL A 190 -0.41 -3.01 -12.03
CA VAL A 190 -1.08 -2.19 -11.00
C VAL A 190 -0.20 -1.04 -10.53
N ILE A 191 1.12 -1.26 -10.36
CA ILE A 191 2.06 -0.17 -10.02
C ILE A 191 2.14 0.86 -11.15
N LEU A 192 2.23 0.43 -12.40
CA LEU A 192 2.26 1.35 -13.55
C LEU A 192 0.95 2.13 -13.67
N TRP A 193 -0.19 1.50 -13.41
CA TRP A 193 -1.48 2.18 -13.35
C TRP A 193 -1.50 3.26 -12.26
N HIS A 194 -0.95 3.00 -11.06
CA HIS A 194 -0.88 4.02 -9.99
C HIS A 194 -0.07 5.24 -10.43
N ILE A 195 1.05 5.03 -11.11
CA ILE A 195 1.90 6.12 -11.61
C ILE A 195 1.13 6.98 -12.63
N GLU A 196 0.44 6.34 -13.58
CA GLU A 196 -0.40 7.05 -14.56
C GLU A 196 -1.58 7.77 -13.87
N ARG A 197 -2.20 7.13 -12.86
CA ARG A 197 -3.32 7.72 -12.13
C ARG A 197 -2.90 8.93 -11.31
N ALA A 198 -1.80 8.84 -10.57
CA ALA A 198 -1.22 9.97 -9.85
C ALA A 198 -0.86 11.12 -10.80
N ARG A 199 -0.29 10.82 -11.97
CA ARG A 199 -0.03 11.83 -13.02
C ARG A 199 -1.31 12.49 -13.51
N ALA A 200 -2.37 11.72 -13.76
CA ALA A 200 -3.67 12.24 -14.21
C ALA A 200 -4.36 13.11 -13.15
N LEU A 201 -4.12 12.85 -11.86
CA LEU A 201 -4.57 13.67 -10.74
C LEU A 201 -3.69 14.92 -10.51
N GLY A 202 -2.60 15.09 -11.26
CA GLY A 202 -1.66 16.20 -11.10
C GLY A 202 -0.78 16.09 -9.85
N LEU A 203 -0.70 14.89 -9.24
CA LEU A 203 0.12 14.63 -8.08
C LEU A 203 1.59 14.42 -8.49
N PRO A 204 2.58 14.82 -7.68
CA PRO A 204 3.99 14.65 -8.00
C PRO A 204 4.53 13.22 -7.75
N TYR A 205 3.88 12.42 -6.89
CA TYR A 205 4.39 11.10 -6.45
C TYR A 205 3.41 9.93 -6.56
#